data_AF-A0A519KZ48-F1
#
_entry.id   AF-A0A519KZ48-F1
#
_cell.length_a   1.000
_cell.length_b   1.000
_cell.length_c   1.000
_cell.angle_alpha   90.00
_cell.angle_beta   90.00
_cell.angle_gamma   90.00
#
_symmetry.space_group_name_H-M   'P 1'
#
loop_
_entity.id
_entity.type
_entity.pdbx_description
1 polymer ?
#
loop_
_entity_poly.entity_id
_entity_poly.type
_entity_poly.pdbx_seq_one_letter_code
_entity_poly.pdbx_strand_id
1 'polypeptide(L)'
;MGDYWSWAVLAAAFFRLRRFDEFHEALGVATNILADRLNRMVLHGVLEKKLYQTAPPRFEYRLTQAGLDLFPMIMAMHGWAERWLCPDGPPLKLIDTRTGEAIHPVVCDLATGRLLDPRDIRWEVEAATPEGSGAA
;
A
#
# COMPACT_ATOMS: atom_id res chain seq x y z
N MET A 1 -9.13 2.06 -6.65
CA MET A 1 -7.82 1.62 -6.13
C MET A 1 -6.63 2.20 -6.89
N GLY A 2 -6.71 2.46 -8.20
CA GLY A 2 -5.55 2.93 -8.99
C GLY A 2 -5.35 4.44 -9.12
N ASP A 3 -5.87 5.27 -8.22
CA ASP A 3 -5.71 6.73 -8.31
C ASP A 3 -4.74 7.27 -7.25
N TYR A 4 -4.11 8.42 -7.53
CA TYR A 4 -3.08 9.03 -6.67
C TYR A 4 -3.47 9.12 -5.19
N TRP A 5 -4.72 9.46 -4.88
CA TRP A 5 -5.16 9.65 -3.51
C TRP A 5 -5.34 8.32 -2.76
N SER A 6 -5.73 7.25 -3.44
CA SER A 6 -5.75 5.91 -2.83
C SER A 6 -4.34 5.50 -2.35
N TRP A 7 -3.30 5.81 -3.12
CA TRP A 7 -1.91 5.57 -2.73
C TRP A 7 -1.46 6.45 -1.58
N ALA A 8 -1.81 7.73 -1.62
CA ALA A 8 -1.47 8.67 -0.56
C ALA A 8 -2.09 8.26 0.79
N VAL A 9 -3.36 7.84 0.79
CA VAL A 9 -4.04 7.31 1.99
C VAL A 9 -3.39 6.02 2.46
N LEU A 10 -3.04 5.10 1.55
CA LEU A 10 -2.35 3.86 1.91
C LEU A 10 -0.98 4.13 2.56
N ALA A 11 -0.17 5.00 1.96
CA ALA A 11 1.12 5.39 2.50
C ALA A 11 0.97 6.03 3.90
N ALA A 12 0.03 6.96 4.06
CA ALA A 12 -0.30 7.57 5.34
C ALA A 12 -0.73 6.55 6.41
N ALA A 13 -1.48 5.51 6.03
CA ALA A 13 -1.87 4.45 6.96
C ALA A 13 -0.67 3.64 7.46
N PHE A 14 0.37 3.43 6.65
CA PHE A 14 1.64 2.81 7.08
C PHE A 14 2.44 3.69 8.05
N PHE A 15 2.27 5.01 8.01
CA PHE A 15 2.74 5.94 9.05
C PHE A 15 1.87 5.91 10.33
N ARG A 16 0.94 4.96 10.44
CA ARG A 16 0.01 4.80 11.56
C ARG A 16 -0.94 5.98 11.74
N LEU A 17 -1.20 6.77 10.70
CA LEU A 17 -2.34 7.67 10.70
C LEU A 17 -3.61 6.83 10.64
N ARG A 18 -4.56 7.12 11.52
CA ARG A 18 -5.77 6.30 11.68
C ARG A 18 -7.05 7.11 11.73
N ARG A 19 -6.99 8.40 12.04
CA ARG A 19 -8.16 9.27 12.14
C ARG A 19 -8.33 10.10 10.89
N PHE A 20 -9.58 10.44 10.56
CA PHE A 20 -9.90 11.24 9.38
C PHE A 20 -9.13 12.57 9.36
N ASP A 21 -9.09 13.28 10.50
CA ASP A 21 -8.40 14.57 10.61
C ASP A 21 -6.88 14.43 10.43
N GLU A 22 -6.28 13.34 10.91
CA GLU A 22 -4.86 13.05 10.71
C GLU A 22 -4.53 12.85 9.23
N PHE A 23 -5.36 12.08 8.51
CA PHE A 23 -5.23 11.92 7.06
C PHE A 23 -5.41 13.25 6.32
N HIS A 24 -6.40 14.04 6.72
CA HIS A 24 -6.69 15.33 6.08
C HIS A 24 -5.52 16.31 6.27
N GLU A 25 -5.00 16.43 7.49
CA GLU A 25 -3.85 17.27 7.83
C GLU A 25 -2.60 16.84 7.06
N ALA A 26 -2.33 15.53 6.97
CA ALA A 26 -1.14 15.03 6.29
C ALA A 26 -1.22 15.12 4.76
N LEU A 27 -2.40 14.94 4.16
CA LEU A 27 -2.56 14.84 2.71
C LEU A 27 -2.99 16.14 2.04
N GLY A 28 -3.59 17.09 2.78
CA GLY A 28 -4.08 18.36 2.24
C GLY A 28 -5.16 18.23 1.16
N VAL A 29 -5.78 17.06 1.04
CA VAL A 29 -6.80 16.76 0.03
C VAL A 29 -8.18 17.20 0.51
N ALA A 30 -9.06 17.61 -0.42
CA ALA A 30 -10.43 17.96 -0.09
C ALA A 30 -11.15 16.82 0.68
N THR A 31 -11.91 17.18 1.71
CA THR A 31 -12.56 16.24 2.64
C THR A 31 -13.48 15.24 1.96
N ASN A 32 -14.20 15.65 0.92
CA ASN A 32 -15.06 14.77 0.12
C ASN A 32 -14.26 13.70 -0.64
N ILE A 33 -13.10 14.06 -1.19
CA ILE A 33 -12.21 13.12 -1.87
C ILE A 33 -11.61 12.15 -0.86
N LEU A 34 -11.13 12.65 0.29
CA LEU A 34 -10.62 11.78 1.35
C LEU A 34 -11.67 10.77 1.84
N ALA A 35 -12.90 11.24 2.05
CA ALA A 35 -14.00 10.39 2.49
C ALA A 35 -14.32 9.29 1.46
N ASP A 36 -14.40 9.63 0.17
CA ASP A 36 -14.59 8.64 -0.89
C ASP A 36 -13.44 7.61 -0.92
N ARG A 37 -12.18 8.03 -0.78
CA ARG A 37 -11.04 7.10 -0.77
C ARG A 37 -11.02 6.17 0.42
N LEU A 38 -11.21 6.69 1.63
CA LEU A 38 -11.31 5.86 2.83
C LEU A 38 -12.45 4.85 2.70
N ASN A 39 -13.62 5.27 2.22
CA ASN A 39 -14.76 4.38 2.01
C ASN A 39 -14.46 3.28 0.97
N ARG A 40 -13.79 3.60 -0.14
CA ARG A 40 -13.36 2.59 -1.14
C ARG A 40 -12.37 1.60 -0.55
N MET A 41 -11.39 2.08 0.22
CA MET A 41 -10.41 1.20 0.86
C MET A 41 -11.06 0.26 1.88
N VAL A 42 -12.09 0.74 2.59
CA VAL A 42 -12.91 -0.11 3.47
C VAL A 42 -13.73 -1.12 2.66
N LEU A 43 -14.37 -0.68 1.58
CA LEU A 43 -15.18 -1.54 0.72
C LEU A 43 -14.39 -2.72 0.12
N HIS A 44 -13.14 -2.46 -0.30
CA HIS A 44 -12.26 -3.50 -0.83
C HIS A 44 -11.47 -4.25 0.25
N GLY A 45 -11.75 -4.01 1.53
CA GLY A 45 -11.12 -4.73 2.64
C GLY A 45 -9.65 -4.41 2.86
N VAL A 46 -9.13 -3.29 2.34
CA VAL A 46 -7.76 -2.80 2.61
C VAL A 46 -7.68 -2.13 3.97
N LEU A 47 -8.73 -1.38 4.33
CA LEU A 47 -8.89 -0.78 5.64
C LEU A 47 -10.12 -1.37 6.34
N GLU A 48 -10.12 -1.41 7.65
CA GLU A 48 -11.32 -1.59 8.48
C GLU A 48 -11.65 -0.27 9.17
N LYS A 49 -12.94 0.08 9.22
CA LYS A 49 -13.42 1.22 10.01
C LYS A 49 -13.87 0.72 11.38
N LYS A 50 -13.11 1.05 12.42
CA LYS A 50 -13.33 0.57 13.78
C LYS A 50 -13.81 1.69 14.69
N LEU A 51 -14.90 1.43 15.43
CA LEU A 51 -15.32 2.30 16.53
C LEU A 51 -14.37 2.11 17.70
N TYR A 52 -13.74 3.19 18.18
CA TYR A 52 -12.82 3.13 19.32
C TYR A 52 -13.33 3.91 20.55
N GLN A 53 -14.37 4.73 20.37
CA GLN A 53 -15.04 5.46 21.44
C GLN A 53 -16.53 5.51 21.12
N THR A 54 -17.40 5.30 22.11
CA THR A 54 -18.86 5.22 21.92
C THR A 54 -19.61 6.51 22.29
N ALA A 55 -19.02 7.39 23.11
CA ALA A 55 -19.66 8.62 23.57
C ALA A 55 -18.66 9.81 23.67
N PRO A 56 -18.59 10.73 22.68
CA PRO A 56 -19.22 10.63 21.35
C PRO A 56 -18.60 9.49 20.50
N PRO A 57 -19.33 8.94 19.52
CA PRO A 57 -18.79 7.96 18.58
C PRO A 57 -17.54 8.48 17.85
N ARG A 58 -16.41 7.77 17.97
CA ARG A 58 -15.19 8.07 17.20
C ARG A 58 -14.69 6.82 16.49
N PHE A 59 -14.33 7.02 15.24
CA PHE A 59 -13.86 5.95 14.35
C PHE A 59 -12.41 6.15 13.99
N GLU A 60 -11.72 5.04 13.80
CA GLU A 60 -10.39 4.96 13.24
C GLU A 60 -10.40 3.99 12.05
N TYR A 61 -9.47 4.20 11.12
CA TYR A 61 -9.23 3.35 9.97
C TYR A 61 -7.94 2.58 10.21
N ARG A 62 -8.01 1.25 10.15
CA ARG A 62 -6.85 0.37 10.39
C ARG A 62 -6.59 -0.49 9.17
N LEU A 63 -5.32 -0.74 8.86
CA LEU A 63 -4.94 -1.72 7.85
C LEU A 63 -5.43 -3.10 8.26
N THR A 64 -6.10 -3.77 7.34
CA THR A 64 -6.39 -5.21 7.44
C THR A 64 -5.15 -6.01 7.06
N GLN A 65 -5.22 -7.34 7.12
CA GLN A 65 -4.15 -8.18 6.57
C GLN A 65 -3.92 -7.90 5.07
N ALA A 66 -4.99 -7.82 4.28
CA ALA A 66 -4.90 -7.50 2.86
C ALA A 66 -4.27 -6.11 2.62
N GLY A 67 -4.51 -5.14 3.50
CA GLY A 67 -3.85 -3.84 3.43
C GLY A 67 -2.37 -3.87 3.81
N LEU A 68 -2.00 -4.68 4.80
CA LEU A 68 -0.61 -4.89 5.20
C LEU A 68 0.20 -5.57 4.08
N ASP A 69 -0.42 -6.49 3.34
CA ASP A 69 0.21 -7.20 2.22
C ASP A 69 0.54 -6.25 1.04
N LEU A 70 0.04 -5.01 1.04
CA LEU A 70 0.43 -3.96 0.09
C LEU A 70 1.73 -3.23 0.50
N PHE A 71 2.35 -3.56 1.62
CA PHE A 71 3.59 -2.94 2.06
C PHE A 71 4.75 -3.05 1.04
N PRO A 72 5.01 -4.22 0.39
CA PRO A 72 6.09 -4.33 -0.59
C PRO A 72 5.96 -3.36 -1.76
N MET A 73 4.73 -3.07 -2.15
CA MET A 73 4.40 -2.13 -3.23
C MET A 73 4.70 -0.68 -2.83
N ILE A 74 4.39 -0.29 -1.58
CA ILE A 74 4.79 1.02 -1.03
C ILE A 74 6.32 1.14 -0.97
N MET A 75 7.02 0.07 -0.57
CA MET A 75 8.49 0.04 -0.53
C MET A 75 9.12 0.15 -1.92
N ALA A 76 8.59 -0.55 -2.92
CA ALA A 76 9.07 -0.43 -4.30
C ALA A 76 8.91 1.00 -4.84
N MET A 77 7.77 1.64 -4.55
CA MET A 77 7.52 3.04 -4.92
C MET A 77 8.45 4.01 -4.17
N HIS A 78 8.69 3.79 -2.87
CA HIS A 78 9.64 4.60 -2.08
C HIS A 78 11.05 4.53 -2.68
N GLY A 79 11.56 3.34 -2.98
CA GLY A 79 12.89 3.19 -3.59
C GLY A 79 12.99 3.83 -4.97
N TRP A 80 11.91 3.81 -5.76
CA TRP A 80 11.87 4.55 -7.02
C TRP A 80 11.90 6.08 -6.80
N ALA A 81 11.09 6.59 -5.88
CA ALA A 81 11.04 8.02 -5.57
C ALA A 81 12.38 8.54 -5.02
N GLU A 82 13.01 7.78 -4.12
CA GLU A 82 14.35 8.10 -3.60
C GLU A 82 15.37 8.27 -4.74
N ARG A 83 15.36 7.35 -5.72
CA ARG A 83 16.32 7.37 -6.84
C ARG A 83 16.09 8.50 -7.84
N TRP A 84 14.84 8.90 -8.08
CA TRP A 84 14.49 9.77 -9.22
C TRP A 84 13.89 11.11 -8.84
N LEU A 85 13.28 11.24 -7.66
CA LEU A 85 12.59 12.45 -7.22
C LEU A 85 13.31 13.19 -6.09
N CYS A 86 14.36 12.60 -5.53
CA CYS A 86 15.11 13.16 -4.40
C CYS A 86 16.60 13.32 -4.73
N PRO A 87 16.97 14.20 -5.68
CA PRO A 87 18.37 14.39 -6.08
C PRO A 87 19.25 14.90 -4.93
N ASP A 88 18.68 15.67 -4.01
CA ASP A 88 19.36 16.17 -2.80
C ASP A 88 19.26 15.20 -1.60
N GLY A 89 18.78 13.98 -1.84
CA GLY A 89 18.49 12.97 -0.83
C GLY A 89 17.02 12.98 -0.37
N PRO A 90 16.48 11.84 0.09
CA PRO A 90 15.07 11.74 0.45
C PRO A 90 14.77 12.48 1.75
N PRO A 91 13.58 13.10 1.87
CA PRO A 91 13.16 13.78 3.10
C PRO A 91 12.93 12.81 4.27
N LEU A 92 12.75 11.52 3.96
CA LEU A 92 12.57 10.43 4.90
C LEU A 92 13.52 9.29 4.55
N LYS A 93 14.30 8.83 5.52
CA LYS A 93 15.16 7.64 5.37
C LYS A 93 14.45 6.44 5.96
N LEU A 94 14.44 5.33 5.22
CA LEU A 94 14.00 4.05 5.74
C LEU A 94 15.14 3.43 6.55
N ILE A 95 14.92 3.17 7.83
CA ILE A 95 15.93 2.66 8.76
C ILE A 95 15.48 1.31 9.33
N ASP A 96 16.36 0.32 9.34
CA ASP A 96 16.14 -0.92 10.08
C ASP A 96 16.24 -0.64 11.57
N THR A 97 15.15 -0.86 12.32
CA THR A 97 15.12 -0.59 13.76
C THR A 97 16.00 -1.52 14.59
N ARG A 98 16.47 -2.64 14.01
CA ARG A 98 17.33 -3.62 14.67
C ARG A 98 18.81 -3.27 14.52
N THR A 99 19.22 -2.75 13.36
CA THR A 99 20.63 -2.46 13.05
C THR A 99 20.95 -0.96 13.08
N GLY A 100 19.95 -0.10 12.87
CA GLY A 100 20.11 1.34 12.70
C GLY A 100 20.60 1.74 11.29
N GLU A 101 20.72 0.79 10.37
CA GLU A 101 21.21 1.03 9.01
C GLU A 101 20.09 1.47 8.05
N ALA A 102 20.48 2.19 7.01
CA ALA A 102 19.56 2.60 5.95
C ALA A 102 19.16 1.40 5.08
N ILE A 103 17.87 1.30 4.77
CA ILE A 103 17.30 0.29 3.88
C ILE A 103 17.04 0.92 2.52
N HIS A 104 17.57 0.28 1.46
CA HIS A 104 17.21 0.59 0.08
C HIS A 104 16.30 -0.52 -0.45
N PRO A 105 14.98 -0.30 -0.51
CA PRO A 105 14.05 -1.34 -0.89
C PRO A 105 14.20 -1.71 -2.36
N VAL A 106 14.22 -3.02 -2.60
CA VAL A 106 14.33 -3.66 -3.91
C VAL A 106 13.34 -4.80 -4.01
N VAL A 107 12.98 -5.19 -5.24
CA VAL A 107 12.13 -6.36 -5.48
C VAL A 107 13.03 -7.53 -5.86
N CYS A 108 12.95 -8.61 -5.09
CA CYS A 108 13.64 -9.86 -5.37
C CYS A 108 12.64 -11.02 -5.45
N ASP A 109 13.05 -12.07 -6.16
CA ASP A 109 12.40 -13.36 -6.07
C ASP A 109 12.65 -13.96 -4.68
N LEU A 110 11.59 -14.40 -4.00
CA LEU A 110 11.68 -14.93 -2.65
C LEU A 110 12.46 -16.26 -2.60
N ALA A 111 12.35 -17.09 -3.64
CA ALA A 111 12.96 -18.42 -3.64
C ALA A 111 14.48 -18.36 -3.84
N THR A 112 14.94 -17.46 -4.72
CA THR A 112 16.34 -17.35 -5.11
C THR A 112 17.08 -16.18 -4.47
N GLY A 113 16.36 -15.19 -3.94
CA GLY A 113 16.91 -13.93 -3.44
C GLY A 113 17.44 -13.00 -4.54
N ARG A 114 17.26 -13.35 -5.82
CA ARG A 114 17.76 -12.55 -6.95
C ARG A 114 16.87 -11.35 -7.20
N LEU A 115 17.48 -10.22 -7.54
CA LEU A 115 16.75 -9.04 -7.98
C LEU A 115 15.96 -9.37 -9.25
N LEU A 116 14.72 -8.91 -9.30
CA LEU A 116 13.89 -9.04 -10.49
C LEU A 116 14.30 -7.98 -11.52
N ASP A 117 14.65 -8.43 -12.72
CA ASP A 117 14.88 -7.59 -13.90
C ASP A 117 13.71 -7.80 -14.89
N PRO A 118 13.01 -6.74 -15.32
CA PRO A 118 11.92 -6.88 -16.30
C PRO A 118 12.36 -7.52 -17.63
N ARG A 119 13.66 -7.53 -17.96
CA ARG A 119 14.21 -8.17 -19.17
C ARG A 119 14.32 -9.69 -19.04
N ASP A 120 14.37 -10.21 -17.81
CA ASP A 120 14.51 -11.64 -17.50
C ASP A 120 13.16 -12.28 -17.12
N ILE A 121 12.05 -11.54 -17.26
CA ILE A 121 10.70 -11.96 -16.87
C ILE A 121 9.81 -12.03 -18.10
N ARG A 122 9.02 -13.10 -18.19
CA ARG A 122 7.93 -13.22 -19.17
C ARG A 122 6.62 -13.58 -18.47
N TRP A 123 5.51 -13.14 -19.04
CA TRP A 123 4.18 -13.55 -18.61
C TRP A 123 3.76 -14.75 -19.46
N GLU A 124 3.37 -15.84 -18.81
CA GLU A 124 2.70 -16.95 -19.46
C GLU A 124 1.23 -16.94 -19.09
N VAL A 125 0.36 -17.03 -20.08
CA VAL A 125 -1.08 -17.20 -19.87
C VAL A 125 -1.34 -18.70 -19.83
N GLU A 126 -1.68 -19.24 -18.68
CA GLU A 126 -2.18 -20.60 -18.59
C GLU A 126 -3.57 -20.63 -19.25
N ALA A 127 -3.71 -21.41 -20.32
CA ALA A 127 -4.99 -21.54 -21.01
C ALA A 127 -6.01 -22.12 -20.02
N ALA A 128 -7.08 -21.38 -19.74
CA ALA A 128 -8.16 -21.85 -18.88
C ALA A 128 -8.65 -23.20 -19.42
N THR A 129 -8.51 -24.26 -18.63
CA THR A 129 -9.07 -25.58 -18.94
C THR A 129 -10.58 -25.41 -19.15
N PRO A 130 -11.15 -25.73 -20.31
CA PRO A 130 -12.59 -25.63 -20.49
C PRO A 130 -13.25 -26.71 -19.62
N GLU A 131 -13.82 -26.30 -18.48
CA GLU A 131 -14.79 -27.11 -17.75
C GLU A 131 -16.06 -27.21 -18.60
N GLY A 132 -16.29 -28.37 -19.22
CA GLY A 132 -17.54 -28.63 -19.93
C GLY A 132 -17.48 -29.71 -21.02
N SER A 133 -17.31 -30.97 -20.63
CA SER A 133 -17.80 -32.09 -21.45
C SER A 133 -18.23 -33.23 -20.53
N GLY A 134 -19.52 -33.56 -20.55
CA GLY A 134 -20.07 -34.72 -19.84
C GLY A 134 -21.47 -34.56 -19.25
N ALA A 135 -22.41 -33.91 -19.94
CA ALA A 135 -23.83 -34.16 -19.75
C ALA A 135 -24.39 -34.72 -21.07
N ALA A 136 -24.50 -36.05 -21.14
CA ALA A 136 -25.44 -36.80 -21.96
C ALA A 136 -25.45 -38.26 -21.47
#